data_AF-A0A1H1LJV4-F1
#
_entry.id   AF-A0A1H1LJV4-F1
#
_cell.length_a   1.000
_cell.length_b   1.000
_cell.length_c   1.000
_cell.angle_alpha   90.00
_cell.angle_beta   90.00
_cell.angle_gamma   90.00
#
_symmetry.space_group_name_H-M   'P 1'
#
loop_
_entity.id
_entity.type
_entity.pdbx_description
1 polymer ?
#
loop_
_entity_poly.entity_id
_entity_poly.type
_entity_poly.pdbx_seq_one_letter_code
_entity_poly.pdbx_strand_id
1 'polypeptide(L)'
;MTLHSSDYRMRVKEMENEAKSAISSFQSEHDSVVDAPLDLDDLSSAPFPRRLIESIRDSDLDSAEKQKLICYLIGSWYIDHSEGRWAYVPMPIEPPSLYLQFGIGVETDGAMWNAAEAAKDIRDGEDLDFVESILQANLRVIGRNSPL
;
A
#
# COMPACT_ATOMS: atom_id res chain seq x y z
N MET A 1 -15.91 0.09 24.19
CA MET A 1 -14.55 0.39 23.69
C MET A 1 -14.65 0.40 22.16
N THR A 2 -15.11 1.51 21.57
CA THR A 2 -15.74 1.47 20.22
C THR A 2 -15.64 2.77 19.41
N LEU A 3 -15.08 3.85 19.98
CA LEU A 3 -14.92 5.14 19.27
C LEU A 3 -13.70 5.15 18.33
N HIS A 4 -12.63 4.44 18.67
CA HIS A 4 -11.43 4.41 17.81
C HIS A 4 -11.60 3.57 16.53
N SER A 5 -12.54 2.61 16.49
CA SER A 5 -12.74 1.75 15.32
C SER A 5 -13.57 2.39 14.22
N SER A 6 -14.54 3.28 14.55
CA SER A 6 -15.35 3.98 13.55
C SER A 6 -14.54 5.04 12.82
N ASP A 7 -13.79 5.83 13.58
CA ASP A 7 -13.00 6.94 13.06
C ASP A 7 -11.82 6.42 12.23
N TYR A 8 -11.22 5.30 12.64
CA TYR A 8 -10.19 4.63 11.87
C TYR A 8 -10.71 4.10 10.52
N ARG A 9 -11.85 3.38 10.51
CA ARG A 9 -12.45 2.89 9.26
C ARG A 9 -12.80 4.03 8.32
N MET A 10 -13.27 5.15 8.85
CA MET A 10 -13.54 6.36 8.07
C MET A 10 -12.26 6.90 7.43
N ARG A 11 -11.18 7.03 8.19
CA ARG A 11 -9.87 7.49 7.68
C ARG A 11 -9.27 6.56 6.63
N VAL A 12 -9.36 5.24 6.82
CA VAL A 12 -8.92 4.28 5.79
C VAL A 12 -9.71 4.51 4.52
N LYS A 13 -11.04 4.62 4.61
CA LYS A 13 -11.88 4.84 3.44
C LYS A 13 -11.62 6.18 2.74
N GLU A 14 -11.34 7.24 3.51
CA GLU A 14 -10.92 8.53 2.96
C GLU A 14 -9.60 8.40 2.21
N MET A 15 -8.60 7.76 2.81
CA MET A 15 -7.32 7.47 2.16
C MET A 15 -7.50 6.64 0.88
N GLU A 16 -8.32 5.58 0.92
CA GLU A 16 -8.60 4.73 -0.26
C GLU A 16 -9.21 5.56 -1.39
N ASN A 17 -10.23 6.37 -1.11
CA ASN A 17 -10.90 7.19 -2.13
C ASN A 17 -9.95 8.24 -2.73
N GLU A 18 -9.18 8.94 -1.88
CA GLU A 18 -8.21 9.93 -2.32
C GLU A 18 -7.12 9.29 -3.17
N ALA A 19 -6.55 8.17 -2.71
CA ALA A 19 -5.47 7.48 -3.41
C ALA A 19 -5.95 6.88 -4.74
N LYS A 20 -7.13 6.23 -4.77
CA LYS A 20 -7.73 5.73 -6.03
C LYS A 20 -7.91 6.83 -7.05
N SER A 21 -8.46 7.97 -6.63
CA SER A 21 -8.70 9.13 -7.50
C SER A 21 -7.38 9.70 -8.03
N ALA A 22 -6.40 9.88 -7.15
CA ALA A 22 -5.08 10.41 -7.50
C ALA A 22 -4.32 9.48 -8.45
N ILE A 23 -4.30 8.17 -8.20
CA ILE A 23 -3.63 7.19 -9.06
C ILE A 23 -4.33 7.10 -10.42
N SER A 24 -5.67 7.11 -10.46
CA SER A 24 -6.40 7.10 -11.73
C SER A 24 -6.09 8.33 -12.59
N SER A 25 -6.00 9.50 -11.95
CA SER A 25 -5.58 10.74 -12.60
C SER A 25 -4.14 10.65 -13.08
N PHE A 26 -3.23 10.16 -12.24
CA PHE A 26 -1.82 9.97 -12.57
C PHE A 26 -1.63 9.01 -13.75
N GLN A 27 -2.30 7.86 -13.78
CA GLN A 27 -2.23 6.92 -14.91
C GLN A 27 -2.72 7.58 -16.22
N SER A 28 -3.75 8.43 -16.14
CA SER A 28 -4.28 9.13 -17.31
C SER A 28 -3.34 10.21 -17.85
N GLU A 29 -2.64 10.92 -16.96
CA GLU A 29 -1.64 11.93 -17.31
C GLU A 29 -0.34 11.30 -17.82
N HIS A 30 -0.05 10.08 -17.34
CA HIS A 30 1.16 9.32 -17.62
C HIS A 30 0.84 8.02 -18.38
N ASP A 31 0.05 8.10 -19.44
CA ASP A 31 -0.44 6.95 -20.22
C ASP A 31 0.70 6.06 -20.80
N SER A 32 1.94 6.59 -20.88
CA SER A 32 3.14 5.86 -21.29
C SER A 32 3.85 5.09 -20.17
N VAL A 33 3.45 5.28 -18.91
CA VAL A 33 4.11 4.70 -17.73
C VAL A 33 3.61 3.29 -17.41
N VAL A 34 2.38 2.95 -17.83
CA VAL A 34 1.76 1.65 -17.55
C VAL A 34 1.36 0.99 -18.88
N ASP A 35 1.81 -0.25 -19.12
CA ASP A 35 1.46 -1.00 -20.35
C ASP A 35 -0.06 -1.22 -20.48
N ALA A 36 -0.76 -1.28 -19.33
CA ALA A 36 -2.21 -1.26 -19.20
C ALA A 36 -2.59 -0.63 -17.85
N PRO A 37 -3.59 0.27 -17.79
CA PRO A 37 -4.05 0.84 -16.52
C PRO A 37 -4.45 -0.25 -15.52
N LEU A 38 -4.07 -0.08 -14.26
CA LEU A 38 -4.49 -0.99 -13.19
C LEU A 38 -5.95 -0.73 -12.82
N ASP A 39 -6.70 -1.81 -12.61
CA ASP A 39 -7.99 -1.77 -11.93
C ASP A 39 -7.75 -1.67 -10.42
N LEU A 40 -7.88 -0.47 -9.86
CA LEU A 40 -7.61 -0.21 -8.44
C LEU A 40 -8.71 -0.74 -7.51
N ASP A 41 -9.79 -1.30 -8.06
CA ASP A 41 -10.83 -2.00 -7.32
C ASP A 41 -10.58 -3.51 -7.22
N ASP A 42 -9.73 -4.08 -8.10
CA ASP A 42 -9.33 -5.49 -8.10
C ASP A 42 -7.92 -5.69 -8.69
N LEU A 43 -6.94 -5.88 -7.80
CA LEU A 43 -5.55 -6.16 -8.15
C LEU A 43 -5.20 -7.64 -8.08
N SER A 44 -6.16 -8.54 -7.83
CA SER A 44 -5.90 -9.98 -7.59
C SER A 44 -5.23 -10.71 -8.76
N SER A 45 -5.38 -10.19 -9.98
CA SER A 45 -4.77 -10.71 -11.20
C SER A 45 -3.58 -9.88 -11.69
N ALA A 46 -3.31 -8.74 -11.06
CA ALA A 46 -2.26 -7.82 -11.47
C ALA A 46 -0.88 -8.27 -10.94
N PRO A 47 0.18 -8.22 -11.77
CA PRO A 47 1.54 -8.35 -11.27
C PRO A 47 1.87 -7.20 -10.32
N PHE A 48 2.96 -7.33 -9.56
CA PHE A 48 3.42 -6.25 -8.69
C PHE A 48 3.61 -4.94 -9.51
N PRO A 49 3.00 -3.80 -9.11
CA PRO A 49 2.85 -2.63 -9.96
C PRO A 49 4.10 -1.73 -9.99
N ARG A 50 5.25 -2.34 -10.30
CA ARG A 50 6.59 -1.72 -10.20
C ARG A 50 6.71 -0.40 -10.95
N ARG A 51 6.43 -0.37 -12.25
CA ARG A 51 6.62 0.84 -13.07
C ARG A 51 5.81 2.02 -12.58
N LEU A 52 4.59 1.76 -12.10
CA LEU A 52 3.72 2.79 -11.54
C LEU A 52 4.29 3.31 -10.21
N ILE A 53 4.76 2.42 -9.34
CA ILE A 53 5.42 2.80 -8.08
C ILE A 53 6.66 3.67 -8.35
N GLU A 54 7.52 3.24 -9.29
CA GLU A 54 8.73 3.99 -9.68
C GLU A 54 8.37 5.38 -10.21
N SER A 55 7.35 5.45 -11.06
CA SER A 55 6.94 6.74 -11.64
C SER A 55 6.32 7.68 -10.62
N ILE A 56 5.57 7.17 -9.64
CA ILE A 56 5.10 7.97 -8.50
C ILE A 56 6.29 8.44 -7.67
N ARG A 57 7.23 7.56 -7.33
CA ARG A 57 8.46 7.88 -6.58
C ARG A 57 9.25 9.00 -7.27
N ASP A 58 9.40 8.90 -8.58
CA ASP A 58 10.25 9.78 -9.39
C ASP A 58 9.53 11.04 -9.90
N SER A 59 8.22 11.18 -9.62
CA SER A 59 7.41 12.35 -10.00
C SER A 59 7.73 13.63 -9.22
N ASP A 60 7.10 14.74 -9.58
CA ASP A 60 7.19 16.02 -8.85
C ASP A 60 6.18 16.15 -7.70
N LEU A 61 5.41 15.10 -7.38
CA LEU A 61 4.49 15.09 -6.25
C LEU A 61 5.21 15.38 -4.93
N ASP A 62 4.51 15.95 -3.96
CA ASP A 62 5.10 16.16 -2.64
C ASP A 62 5.36 14.82 -1.92
N SER A 63 6.28 14.86 -0.96
CA SER A 63 6.76 13.66 -0.26
C SER A 63 5.66 12.89 0.47
N ALA A 64 4.66 13.58 1.00
CA ALA A 64 3.55 12.95 1.70
C ALA A 64 2.60 12.27 0.71
N GLU A 65 2.30 12.93 -0.41
CA GLU A 65 1.47 12.37 -1.47
C GLU A 65 2.14 11.14 -2.09
N LYS A 66 3.44 11.19 -2.41
CA LYS A 66 4.19 10.03 -2.90
C LYS A 66 4.06 8.84 -1.96
N GLN A 67 4.32 9.05 -0.67
CA GLN A 67 4.22 7.99 0.32
C GLN A 67 2.80 7.43 0.43
N LYS A 68 1.76 8.29 0.37
CA LYS A 68 0.35 7.88 0.39
C LYS A 68 0.01 6.96 -0.77
N LEU A 69 0.33 7.37 -2.00
CA LEU A 69 -0.02 6.61 -3.20
C LEU A 69 0.75 5.29 -3.27
N ILE A 70 2.04 5.30 -2.92
CA ILE A 70 2.85 4.07 -2.85
C ILE A 70 2.27 3.12 -1.78
N CYS A 71 1.97 3.63 -0.58
CA CYS A 71 1.37 2.85 0.52
C CYS A 71 0.07 2.18 0.08
N TYR A 72 -0.82 2.95 -0.54
CA TYR A 72 -2.07 2.41 -1.08
C TYR A 72 -1.82 1.32 -2.12
N LEU A 73 -0.96 1.55 -3.12
CA LEU A 73 -0.68 0.56 -4.17
C LEU A 73 -0.13 -0.75 -3.63
N ILE A 74 0.91 -0.69 -2.80
CA ILE A 74 1.55 -1.92 -2.29
C ILE A 74 0.65 -2.65 -1.29
N GLY A 75 -0.11 -1.90 -0.48
CA GLY A 75 -1.01 -2.50 0.50
C GLY A 75 -2.26 -3.11 -0.13
N SER A 76 -2.90 -2.44 -1.10
CA SER A 76 -4.03 -3.01 -1.85
C SER A 76 -3.60 -4.22 -2.66
N TRP A 77 -2.45 -4.14 -3.36
CA TRP A 77 -1.92 -5.30 -4.08
C TRP A 77 -1.69 -6.49 -3.13
N TYR A 78 -1.09 -6.25 -1.95
CA TYR A 78 -0.84 -7.30 -0.98
C TYR A 78 -2.15 -7.87 -0.40
N ILE A 79 -3.13 -7.02 -0.08
CA ILE A 79 -4.46 -7.43 0.41
C ILE A 79 -5.15 -8.38 -0.57
N ASP A 80 -5.20 -8.02 -1.86
CA ASP A 80 -5.90 -8.80 -2.88
C ASP A 80 -5.22 -10.16 -3.14
N HIS A 81 -3.95 -10.31 -2.78
CA HIS A 81 -3.20 -11.56 -2.89
C HIS A 81 -3.13 -12.36 -1.58
N SER A 82 -3.45 -11.75 -0.43
CA SER A 82 -3.30 -12.35 0.89
C SER A 82 -4.61 -12.56 1.64
N GLU A 83 -5.75 -12.20 1.04
CA GLU A 83 -7.04 -12.05 1.73
C GLU A 83 -6.94 -11.14 2.97
N GLY A 84 -6.04 -10.17 2.91
CA GLY A 84 -5.71 -9.29 4.03
C GLY A 84 -6.79 -8.22 4.25
N ARG A 85 -6.55 -7.36 5.22
CA ARG A 85 -7.31 -6.12 5.38
C ARG A 85 -6.44 -5.00 5.90
N TRP A 86 -6.80 -3.77 5.57
CA TRP A 86 -6.22 -2.60 6.20
C TRP A 86 -6.43 -2.65 7.72
N ALA A 87 -5.35 -2.45 8.46
CA ALA A 87 -5.34 -2.48 9.91
C ALA A 87 -4.39 -1.43 10.48
N TYR A 88 -4.68 -1.03 11.71
CA TYR A 88 -3.78 -0.12 12.43
C TYR A 88 -2.55 -0.90 12.90
N VAL A 89 -1.37 -0.47 12.46
CA VAL A 89 -0.10 -1.10 12.89
C VAL A 89 0.57 -0.21 13.94
N PRO A 90 0.60 -0.63 15.23
CA PRO A 90 1.29 0.10 16.28
C PRO A 90 2.82 0.08 16.02
N MET A 91 3.44 1.25 15.91
CA MET A 91 4.90 1.39 15.76
C MET A 91 5.48 2.29 16.86
N PRO A 92 6.62 1.92 17.47
CA PRO A 92 7.29 2.73 18.47
C PRO A 92 8.34 3.67 17.84
N ILE A 93 7.95 4.65 17.01
CA ILE A 93 8.93 5.56 16.36
C ILE A 93 8.47 7.04 16.30
N GLU A 94 9.43 7.96 16.47
CA GLU A 94 9.34 9.41 16.18
C GLU A 94 9.69 9.71 14.71
N PRO A 95 8.92 10.50 13.92
CA PRO A 95 8.00 11.54 14.33
C PRO A 95 6.51 11.12 14.24
N PRO A 96 5.70 11.45 15.27
CA PRO A 96 4.30 11.03 15.34
C PRO A 96 3.41 11.57 14.22
N SER A 97 3.74 12.68 13.54
CA SER A 97 2.83 13.33 12.59
C SER A 97 2.64 12.57 11.27
N LEU A 98 3.70 12.02 10.70
CA LEU A 98 3.64 11.13 9.53
C LEU A 98 3.01 9.77 9.90
N TYR A 99 3.30 9.28 11.10
CA TYR A 99 2.69 8.07 11.65
C TYR A 99 1.19 8.23 11.93
N LEU A 100 0.77 9.38 12.44
CA LEU A 100 -0.63 9.71 12.70
C LEU A 100 -1.44 9.88 11.40
N GLN A 101 -0.76 10.16 10.27
CA GLN A 101 -1.40 10.19 8.95
C GLN A 101 -1.63 8.79 8.38
N PHE A 102 -0.66 7.87 8.54
CA PHE A 102 -0.70 6.55 7.88
C PHE A 102 -0.34 5.39 8.81
N GLY A 103 -0.79 5.35 10.06
CA GLY A 103 -0.64 4.18 10.95
C GLY A 103 -1.45 2.97 10.42
N ILE A 104 -1.20 2.60 9.17
CA ILE A 104 -1.97 1.77 8.27
C ILE A 104 -0.98 0.75 7.74
N GLY A 105 -1.32 -0.50 7.96
CA GLY A 105 -0.66 -1.62 7.35
C GLY A 105 -1.70 -2.67 6.99
N VAL A 106 -1.23 -3.86 6.66
CA VAL A 106 -2.08 -4.97 6.30
C VAL A 106 -2.02 -6.01 7.40
N GLU A 107 -3.19 -6.37 7.93
CA GLU A 107 -3.37 -7.55 8.76
C GLU A 107 -3.76 -8.73 7.89
N THR A 108 -3.07 -9.84 8.09
CA THR A 108 -3.32 -11.16 7.48
C THR A 108 -3.45 -12.19 8.61
N ASP A 109 -3.77 -13.44 8.31
CA ASP A 109 -3.98 -14.47 9.33
C ASP A 109 -2.71 -14.75 10.16
N GLY A 110 -2.61 -14.06 11.30
CA GLY A 110 -1.50 -14.16 12.26
C GLY A 110 -0.33 -13.18 12.06
N ALA A 111 -0.39 -12.28 11.08
CA ALA A 111 0.70 -11.32 10.82
C ALA A 111 0.20 -9.91 10.47
N MET A 112 0.94 -8.91 10.94
CA MET A 112 0.77 -7.51 10.56
C MET A 112 1.99 -7.06 9.76
N TRP A 113 1.76 -6.42 8.63
CA TRP A 113 2.80 -5.83 7.79
C TRP A 113 2.59 -4.32 7.66
N ASN A 114 3.64 -3.53 7.86
CA ASN A 114 3.57 -2.09 7.85
C ASN A 114 3.75 -1.51 6.44
N ALA A 115 2.65 -1.36 5.71
CA ALA A 115 2.65 -0.80 4.36
C ALA A 115 3.17 0.65 4.32
N ALA A 116 2.85 1.47 5.32
CA ALA A 116 3.27 2.87 5.36
C ALA A 116 4.79 3.05 5.54
N GLU A 117 5.44 2.16 6.29
CA GLU A 117 6.89 2.11 6.43
C GLU A 117 7.56 1.62 5.16
N ALA A 118 7.07 0.54 4.56
CA ALA A 118 7.57 0.08 3.27
C ALA A 118 7.45 1.16 2.19
N ALA A 119 6.35 1.92 2.16
CA ALA A 119 6.18 3.04 1.23
C ALA A 119 7.16 4.19 1.48
N LYS A 120 7.51 4.46 2.74
CA LYS A 120 8.53 5.43 3.10
C LYS A 120 9.90 4.99 2.57
N ASP A 121 10.27 3.73 2.80
CA ASP A 121 11.55 3.18 2.37
C ASP A 121 11.66 3.20 0.83
N ILE A 122 10.61 2.78 0.11
CA ILE A 122 10.53 2.88 -1.36
C ILE A 122 10.72 4.32 -1.82
N ARG A 123 10.02 5.28 -1.20
CA ARG A 123 10.17 6.71 -1.52
C ARG A 123 11.62 7.17 -1.32
N ASP A 124 12.26 6.70 -0.25
CA ASP A 124 13.63 7.07 0.12
C ASP A 124 14.70 6.31 -0.71
N GLY A 125 14.29 5.43 -1.63
CA GLY A 125 15.13 4.79 -2.63
C GLY A 125 15.40 3.30 -2.40
N GLU A 126 14.62 2.63 -1.56
CA GLU A 126 14.69 1.18 -1.36
C GLU A 126 14.50 0.41 -2.67
N ASP A 127 15.19 -0.73 -2.79
CA ASP A 127 15.12 -1.59 -3.96
C ASP A 127 13.77 -2.31 -4.04
N LEU A 128 13.02 -2.04 -5.12
CA LEU A 128 11.73 -2.68 -5.35
C LEU A 128 11.84 -4.19 -5.61
N ASP A 129 12.99 -4.69 -6.10
CA ASP A 129 13.24 -6.14 -6.21
C ASP A 129 13.24 -6.79 -4.82
N PHE A 130 13.84 -6.11 -3.86
CA PHE A 130 13.90 -6.58 -2.48
C PHE A 130 12.52 -6.52 -1.82
N VAL A 131 11.80 -5.40 -1.97
CA VAL A 131 10.45 -5.24 -1.41
C VAL A 131 9.48 -6.28 -2.00
N GLU A 132 9.44 -6.42 -3.33
CA GLU A 132 8.60 -7.41 -4.00
C GLU A 132 8.93 -8.83 -3.53
N SER A 133 10.22 -9.16 -3.40
CA SER A 133 10.65 -10.48 -2.93
C SER A 133 10.17 -10.78 -1.51
N ILE A 134 10.22 -9.80 -0.59
CA ILE A 134 9.69 -9.94 0.77
C ILE A 134 8.19 -10.19 0.74
N LEU A 135 7.43 -9.39 -0.03
CA LEU A 135 5.99 -9.55 -0.12
C LEU A 135 5.60 -10.91 -0.68
N GLN A 136 6.22 -11.33 -1.77
CA GLN A 136 6.00 -12.66 -2.35
C GLN A 136 6.38 -13.79 -1.38
N ALA A 137 7.45 -13.63 -0.59
CA ALA A 137 7.80 -14.60 0.43
C ALA A 137 6.73 -14.69 1.53
N ASN A 138 6.20 -13.55 1.98
CA ASN A 138 5.12 -13.50 2.96
C ASN A 138 3.83 -14.16 2.43
N LEU A 139 3.45 -13.85 1.18
CA LEU A 139 2.30 -14.47 0.52
C LEU A 139 2.42 -16.00 0.45
N ARG A 140 3.62 -16.52 0.16
CA ARG A 140 3.88 -17.98 0.17
C ARG A 140 3.74 -18.60 1.55
N VAL A 141 4.08 -17.87 2.62
CA VAL A 141 3.89 -18.35 4.00
C VAL A 141 2.40 -18.38 4.35
N ILE A 142 1.66 -17.34 3.98
CA ILE A 142 0.21 -17.27 4.20
C ILE A 142 -0.52 -18.37 3.43
N GLY A 143 -0.24 -18.52 2.13
CA GLY A 143 -0.86 -19.56 1.29
C GLY A 143 -0.50 -20.99 1.68
N ARG A 144 0.57 -21.21 2.45
CA ARG A 144 0.89 -22.52 3.06
C ARG A 144 0.06 -22.82 4.31
N ASN A 145 -0.50 -21.79 4.95
CA ASN A 145 -1.29 -21.91 6.17
C ASN A 145 -2.81 -21.90 5.89
N SER A 146 -3.25 -21.58 4.67
CA SER A 146 -4.66 -21.71 4.26
C SER A 146 -5.05 -23.19 4.12
N PRO A 147 -6.02 -23.69 4.93
CA PRO A 147 -6.55 -25.03 4.72
C PRO A 147 -7.40 -25.04 3.45
N LEU A 148 -7.08 -25.96 2.54
CA LEU A 148 -7.98 -26.38 1.46
C LEU A 148 -9.30 -26.95 2.03
#